data_AF-A0A0F9VA34-F1
#
_entry.id   AF-A0A0F9VA34-F1
#
_cell.length_a   1.000
_cell.length_b   1.000
_cell.length_c   1.000
_cell.angle_alpha   90.00
_cell.angle_beta   90.00
_cell.angle_gamma   90.00
#
_symmetry.space_group_name_H-M   'P 1'
#
loop_
_entity.id
_entity.type
_entity.pdbx_description
1 polymer ?
#
loop_
_entity_poly.entity_id
_entity_poly.type
_entity_poly.pdbx_seq_one_letter_code
_entity_poly.pdbx_strand_id
1 'polypeptide(L)'
;MKFWKDKEGKELTYKEFIGRWKDGIQKITPLQQARVQVRSTIIMLIGILAGIIVSIMNFNKIWWVTIILVGVFGFTFMQFVGLMQKKNVLENFERGYIG
;
A
#
# COMPACT_ATOMS: atom_id res chain seq x y z
N MET A 1 -4.15 12.22 28.92
CA MET A 1 -4.24 11.75 27.51
C MET A 1 -4.99 10.42 27.49
N LYS A 2 -6.26 10.40 27.07
CA LYS A 2 -7.08 9.17 26.97
C LYS A 2 -7.12 8.74 25.50
N PHE A 3 -6.25 7.81 25.09
CA PHE A 3 -6.00 7.62 23.66
C PHE A 3 -6.56 6.34 23.03
N TRP A 4 -7.06 5.36 23.79
CA TRP A 4 -7.60 4.13 23.19
C TRP A 4 -8.79 3.61 24.00
N LYS A 5 -10.01 3.81 23.49
CA LYS A 5 -11.23 3.20 24.03
C LYS A 5 -11.74 2.15 23.05
N ASP A 6 -12.25 1.03 23.58
CA ASP A 6 -12.96 0.01 22.82
C ASP A 6 -14.30 0.57 22.26
N LYS A 7 -14.95 -0.15 21.34
CA LYS A 7 -16.31 0.16 20.83
C LYS A 7 -17.35 0.27 21.95
N GLU A 8 -17.08 -0.35 23.09
CA GLU A 8 -17.90 -0.31 24.32
C GLU A 8 -17.44 0.76 25.33
N GLY A 9 -16.46 1.60 24.98
CA GLY A 9 -16.00 2.70 25.83
C GLY A 9 -15.02 2.31 26.94
N LYS A 10 -14.63 1.03 27.06
CA LYS A 10 -13.61 0.55 28.00
C LYS A 10 -12.22 1.03 27.62
N GLU A 11 -11.43 1.48 28.59
CA GLU A 11 -10.06 1.94 28.37
C GLU A 11 -9.18 0.73 28.01
N LEU A 12 -8.57 0.76 26.83
CA LEU A 12 -7.69 -0.30 26.35
C LEU A 12 -6.25 0.04 26.73
N THR A 13 -5.56 -0.92 27.34
CA THR A 13 -4.12 -0.79 27.55
C THR A 13 -3.41 -0.89 26.19
N TYR A 14 -2.30 -0.16 26.00
CA TYR A 14 -1.51 -0.21 24.76
C TYR A 14 -1.15 -1.66 24.33
N LYS A 15 -0.85 -2.54 25.31
CA LYS A 15 -0.59 -3.97 25.07
C LYS A 15 -1.80 -4.70 24.48
N GLU A 16 -3.01 -4.40 24.97
CA GLU A 16 -4.25 -5.00 24.48
C GLU A 16 -4.63 -4.45 23.09
N PHE A 17 -4.42 -3.16 22.85
CA PHE A 17 -4.60 -2.54 21.54
C PHE A 17 -3.69 -3.19 20.49
N ILE A 18 -2.39 -3.33 20.78
CA ILE A 18 -1.43 -3.98 19.88
C ILE A 18 -1.78 -5.47 19.67
N GLY A 19 -2.20 -6.18 20.72
CA GLY A 19 -2.65 -7.56 20.61
C GLY A 19 -3.83 -7.70 19.64
N ARG A 20 -4.88 -6.89 19.83
CA ARG A 20 -6.07 -6.89 18.95
C ARG A 20 -5.77 -6.44 17.52
N TRP A 21 -4.87 -5.46 17.37
CA TRP A 21 -4.43 -5.00 16.06
C TRP A 21 -3.67 -6.09 15.30
N LYS A 22 -2.75 -6.80 15.98
CA LYS A 22 -2.00 -7.92 15.42
C LYS A 22 -2.92 -9.07 15.01
N ASP A 23 -3.88 -9.44 15.87
CA ASP A 23 -4.91 -10.43 15.56
C ASP A 23 -5.75 -10.03 14.34
N GLY A 24 -6.12 -8.74 14.25
CA GLY A 24 -6.84 -8.20 13.10
C GLY A 24 -6.06 -8.35 11.79
N ILE A 25 -4.75 -8.09 11.82
CA ILE A 25 -3.86 -8.24 10.66
C ILE A 25 -3.69 -9.70 10.26
N GLN A 26 -3.55 -10.61 11.23
CA GLN A 26 -3.41 -12.05 10.95
C GLN A 26 -4.65 -12.64 10.28
N LYS A 27 -5.83 -12.04 10.48
CA LYS A 27 -7.09 -12.47 9.87
C LYS A 27 -7.31 -11.93 8.45
N ILE A 28 -6.44 -11.06 7.94
CA ILE A 28 -6.56 -10.54 6.58
C ILE A 28 -6.19 -11.64 5.58
N THR A 29 -7.10 -11.95 4.67
CA THR A 29 -6.84 -12.96 3.63
C THR A 29 -5.74 -12.49 2.66
N PRO A 30 -4.96 -13.41 2.08
CA PRO A 30 -3.93 -13.05 1.10
C PRO A 30 -4.47 -12.23 -0.07
N LEU A 31 -5.70 -12.50 -0.54
CA LEU A 31 -6.33 -11.73 -1.61
C LEU A 31 -6.69 -10.31 -1.16
N GLN A 32 -7.22 -10.14 0.06
CA GLN A 32 -7.50 -8.82 0.61
C GLN A 32 -6.22 -7.99 0.78
N GLN A 33 -5.14 -8.62 1.27
CA GLN A 33 -3.84 -7.97 1.37
C GLN A 33 -3.31 -7.51 0.00
N ALA A 34 -3.36 -8.39 -1.01
CA ALA A 34 -2.95 -8.08 -2.36
C ALA A 34 -3.80 -6.93 -2.97
N ARG A 35 -5.12 -6.92 -2.74
CA ARG A 35 -6.03 -5.87 -3.21
C ARG A 35 -5.71 -4.51 -2.59
N VAL A 36 -5.44 -4.47 -1.29
CA VAL A 36 -5.03 -3.23 -0.61
C VAL A 36 -3.68 -2.75 -1.14
N GLN A 37 -2.72 -3.67 -1.30
CA GLN A 37 -1.39 -3.32 -1.79
C GLN A 37 -1.42 -2.73 -3.21
N VAL A 38 -2.20 -3.32 -4.12
CA VAL A 38 -2.43 -2.79 -5.47
C VAL A 38 -2.98 -1.36 -5.41
N ARG A 39 -3.98 -1.08 -4.58
CA ARG A 39 -4.57 0.26 -4.43
C ARG A 39 -3.54 1.26 -3.88
N SER A 40 -2.77 0.88 -2.86
CA SER A 40 -1.72 1.73 -2.30
C SER A 40 -0.63 2.04 -3.32
N THR A 41 -0.21 1.06 -4.13
CA THR A 41 0.78 1.26 -5.18
C THR A 41 0.29 2.21 -6.28
N ILE A 42 -1.00 2.21 -6.62
CA ILE A 42 -1.59 3.19 -7.55
C ILE A 42 -1.45 4.61 -6.99
N ILE A 43 -1.76 4.81 -5.69
CA ILE A 43 -1.61 6.13 -5.05
C ILE A 43 -0.15 6.58 -5.06
N MET A 44 0.79 5.67 -4.80
CA MET A 44 2.22 5.98 -4.91
C MET A 44 2.63 6.39 -6.32
N LEU A 45 2.15 5.68 -7.36
CA LEU A 45 2.42 6.03 -8.76
C LEU A 45 1.90 7.43 -9.11
N ILE A 46 0.71 7.81 -8.62
CA ILE A 46 0.16 9.16 -8.81
C ILE A 46 1.06 10.20 -8.13
N GLY A 47 1.51 9.94 -6.90
CA GLY A 47 2.43 10.82 -6.17
C GLY A 47 3.77 11.00 -6.88
N ILE A 48 4.33 9.91 -7.43
CA ILE A 48 5.58 9.96 -8.20
C ILE A 48 5.38 10.77 -9.48
N LEU A 49 4.27 10.57 -10.22
CA LEU A 49 3.96 11.37 -11.41
C LEU A 49 3.83 12.85 -11.10
N ALA A 50 3.13 13.21 -10.03
CA ALA A 50 3.04 14.60 -9.56
C ALA A 50 4.43 15.17 -9.22
N GLY A 51 5.26 14.39 -8.53
CA GLY A 51 6.65 14.77 -8.23
C GLY A 51 7.49 15.01 -9.48
N ILE A 52 7.36 14.15 -10.50
CA ILE A 52 8.05 14.31 -11.79
C ILE A 52 7.64 15.62 -12.45
N ILE A 53 6.34 15.92 -12.50
CA ILE A 53 5.80 17.15 -13.10
C ILE A 53 6.40 18.38 -12.40
N VAL A 54 6.37 18.43 -11.07
CA VAL A 54 6.92 19.55 -10.28
C VAL A 54 8.44 19.68 -10.46
N SER A 55 9.14 18.55 -10.55
CA SER A 55 10.60 18.52 -10.75
C SER A 55 10.99 19.02 -12.14
N ILE A 56 10.23 18.68 -13.18
CA ILE A 56 10.42 19.18 -14.55
C ILE A 56 10.16 20.69 -14.60
N MET A 57 9.14 21.21 -13.91
CA MET A 57 8.90 22.66 -13.84
C MET A 57 10.07 23.44 -13.20
N ASN A 58 10.86 22.78 -12.35
CA ASN A 58 12.02 23.36 -11.67
C ASN A 58 13.35 22.77 -12.14
N PHE A 59 13.41 22.29 -13.40
CA PHE A 59 14.52 21.48 -13.91
C PHE A 59 15.91 22.11 -13.71
N ASN A 60 16.03 23.43 -13.93
CA ASN A 60 17.31 24.15 -13.78
C ASN A 60 17.90 24.11 -12.37
N LYS A 61 17.07 23.82 -11.35
CA LYS A 61 17.50 23.74 -9.95
C LYS A 61 17.60 22.29 -9.43
N ILE A 62 16.83 21.37 -10.01
CA ILE A 62 16.62 20.04 -9.41
C ILE A 62 16.64 18.90 -10.45
N TRP A 63 17.45 19.03 -11.51
CA TRP A 63 17.51 18.05 -12.60
C TRP A 63 17.83 16.61 -12.14
N TRP A 64 18.65 16.43 -11.11
CA TRP A 64 18.97 15.11 -10.55
C TRP A 64 17.77 14.44 -9.88
N VAL A 65 16.88 15.20 -9.24
CA VAL A 65 15.64 14.65 -8.65
C VAL A 65 14.73 14.13 -9.74
N THR A 66 14.66 14.78 -10.89
CA THR A 66 13.89 14.30 -12.05
C THR A 66 14.38 12.92 -12.49
N ILE A 67 15.71 12.73 -12.62
CA ILE A 67 16.29 11.43 -13.01
C ILE A 67 15.95 10.34 -11.98
N ILE A 68 16.09 10.65 -10.68
CA ILE A 68 15.74 9.71 -9.60
C ILE A 68 14.27 9.34 -9.65
N LEU A 69 13.38 10.33 -9.80
CA LEU A 69 11.94 10.10 -9.83
C LEU A 69 11.51 9.24 -11.04
N VAL A 70 12.15 9.42 -12.20
CA VAL A 70 11.93 8.57 -13.37
C VAL A 70 12.38 7.12 -13.10
N GLY A 71 13.54 6.93 -12.46
CA GLY A 71 14.00 5.60 -12.05
C GLY A 71 13.06 4.92 -11.07
N VAL A 72 12.62 5.67 -10.04
CA VAL A 72 11.65 5.20 -9.04
C VAL A 72 10.29 4.90 -9.67
N PHE A 73 9.86 5.69 -10.65
CA PHE A 73 8.64 5.44 -11.40
C PHE A 73 8.69 4.09 -12.11
N GLY A 74 9.77 3.81 -12.85
CA GLY A 74 9.97 2.54 -13.53
C GLY A 74 9.97 1.35 -12.56
N PHE A 75 10.70 1.46 -11.44
CA PHE A 75 10.73 0.42 -10.41
C PHE A 75 9.34 0.16 -9.80
N THR A 76 8.64 1.23 -9.41
CA THR A 76 7.32 1.15 -8.79
C THR A 76 6.28 0.60 -9.77
N PHE A 77 6.42 0.92 -11.07
CA PHE A 77 5.59 0.36 -12.12
C PHE A 77 5.80 -1.16 -12.27
N MET A 78 7.05 -1.62 -12.30
CA MET A 78 7.34 -3.07 -12.32
C MET A 78 6.80 -3.79 -11.09
N GLN A 79 6.91 -3.17 -9.91
CA GLN A 79 6.31 -3.70 -8.69
C GLN A 79 4.78 -3.78 -8.81
N PHE A 80 4.13 -2.77 -9.38
CA PHE A 80 2.69 -2.78 -9.61
C PHE A 80 2.25 -3.94 -10.50
N VAL A 81 2.97 -4.19 -11.60
CA VAL A 81 2.70 -5.33 -12.49
C VAL A 81 2.83 -6.66 -11.76
N GLY A 82 3.89 -6.86 -10.97
CA GLY A 82 4.07 -8.08 -10.17
C GLY A 82 2.95 -8.28 -9.13
N LEU A 83 2.47 -7.20 -8.51
CA LEU A 83 1.34 -7.26 -7.58
C LEU A 83 0.03 -7.62 -8.26
N MET A 84 -0.21 -7.11 -9.47
CA MET A 84 -1.37 -7.48 -10.28
C MET A 84 -1.35 -8.96 -10.67
N GLN A 85 -0.20 -9.50 -11.04
CA GLN A 85 -0.05 -10.93 -11.32
C GLN A 85 -0.34 -11.77 -10.06
N LYS A 86 0.25 -11.40 -8.92
CA LYS A 86 0.01 -12.07 -7.64
C LYS A 86 -1.47 -12.06 -7.25
N LYS A 87 -2.14 -10.92 -7.42
CA LYS A 87 -3.58 -10.78 -7.17
C LYS A 87 -4.39 -11.72 -8.07
N ASN A 88 -4.12 -11.74 -9.37
CA ASN A 88 -4.86 -12.58 -10.33
C ASN A 88 -4.68 -14.08 -10.02
N VAL A 89 -3.47 -14.50 -9.66
CA VAL A 89 -3.19 -15.89 -9.24
C VAL A 89 -4.01 -16.27 -8.00
N LEU A 90 -4.01 -15.42 -6.98
CA LEU A 90 -4.79 -15.63 -5.75
C LEU A 90 -6.30 -15.67 -6.01
N GLU A 91 -6.80 -14.80 -6.89
CA GLU A 91 -8.21 -14.74 -7.27
C GLU A 91 -8.65 -16.02 -8.02
N ASN A 92 -7.79 -16.57 -8.86
CA ASN A 92 -8.04 -17.84 -9.55
C ASN A 92 -8.05 -19.03 -8.58
N PHE A 93 -7.15 -19.05 -7.58
CA PHE A 93 -7.17 -20.08 -6.53
C PHE A 93 -8.46 -20.04 -5.70
N GLU A 94 -8.90 -18.86 -5.27
CA GLU A 94 -10.15 -18.72 -4.49
C GLU A 94 -11.39 -19.06 -5.33
N ARG A 95 -11.44 -18.72 -6.63
CA ARG A 95 -12.54 -19.12 -7.51
C ARG A 95 -12.57 -20.63 -7.79
N GLY A 96 -11.40 -21.25 -7.99
CA GLY A 96 -11.28 -22.70 -8.23
C GLY A 96 -11.64 -23.57 -7.02
N TYR A 97 -11.62 -23.00 -5.80
CA TYR A 97 -12.09 -23.66 -4.58
C TYR A 97 -13.62 -23.55 -4.36
N ILE A 98 -14.30 -22.61 -5.05
CA ILE A 98 -15.74 -22.37 -4.93
C ILE A 98 -16.51 -23.00 -6.12
N GLY A 99 -15.79 -23.53 -7.11
CA GLY A 99 -16.34 -24.23 -8.29
C GLY A 99 -16.48 -25.73 -8.09
#